data_AF-A0A2W2JY44-F1
#
_entry.id   AF-A0A2W2JY44-F1
#
_cell.length_a   1.000
_cell.length_b   1.000
_cell.length_c   1.000
_cell.angle_alpha   90.00
_cell.angle_beta   90.00
_cell.angle_gamma   90.00
#
_symmetry.space_group_name_H-M   'P 1'
#
loop_
_entity.id
_entity.type
_entity.pdbx_description
1 polymer ?
#
loop_
_entity_poly.entity_id
_entity_poly.type
_entity_poly.pdbx_seq_one_letter_code
_entity_poly.pdbx_strand_id
1 'polypeptide(L)' 'PLEVPRTPTGDAGVDAALERLGDADRLTTDGHLQVYEDVHRELRDALTALDTRPGPLAPRPPYKPS' A
#
# COMPACT_ATOMS: atom_id res chain seq x y z
N PRO A 1 1.45 1.84 23.72
CA PRO A 1 1.67 1.14 22.44
C PRO A 1 0.75 -0.09 22.34
N LEU A 2 0.16 -0.34 21.17
CA LEU A 2 -0.82 -1.41 20.93
C LEU A 2 -0.16 -2.77 20.65
N GLU A 3 1.17 -2.83 20.56
CA GLU A 3 1.99 -4.05 20.46
C GLU A 3 1.51 -5.05 19.39
N VAL A 4 0.87 -4.56 18.33
CA VAL A 4 0.39 -5.41 17.23
C VAL A 4 1.59 -5.85 16.38
N PRO A 5 1.89 -7.17 16.30
CA PRO A 5 2.97 -7.67 15.47
C PRO A 5 2.63 -7.45 13.98
N ARG A 6 3.58 -6.87 13.23
CA ARG A 6 3.46 -6.62 11.79
C ARG A 6 4.34 -7.60 11.03
N THR A 7 3.72 -8.42 10.19
CA THR A 7 4.46 -9.28 9.24
C THR A 7 4.74 -8.46 7.97
N PRO A 8 5.98 -8.43 7.44
CA PRO A 8 6.28 -7.72 6.20
C PRO A 8 5.41 -8.23 5.05
N THR A 9 4.85 -7.30 4.27
CA THR A 9 3.99 -7.65 3.14
C THR A 9 4.80 -7.93 1.87
N GLY A 10 6.04 -7.41 1.80
CA GLY A 10 6.90 -7.51 0.63
C GLY A 10 6.71 -6.38 -0.38
N ASP A 11 5.78 -5.45 -0.13
CA ASP A 11 5.66 -4.19 -0.86
C ASP A 11 6.22 -3.05 -0.02
N ALA A 12 7.27 -2.39 -0.51
CA ALA A 12 7.97 -1.36 0.23
C ALA A 12 7.09 -0.13 0.58
N GLY A 13 6.06 0.17 -0.23
CA GLY A 13 5.14 1.26 0.04
C GLY A 13 4.17 0.92 1.16
N VAL A 14 3.61 -0.30 1.12
CA VAL A 14 2.73 -0.82 2.17
C VAL A 14 3.48 -0.97 3.49
N ASP A 15 4.70 -1.50 3.45
CA ASP A 15 5.52 -1.70 4.65
C ASP A 15 5.90 -0.34 5.32
N ALA A 16 6.21 0.69 4.53
CA ALA A 16 6.48 2.04 5.05
C ALA A 16 5.24 2.71 5.69
N ALA A 17 4.05 2.53 5.10
CA ALA A 17 2.81 3.03 5.67
C ALA A 17 2.46 2.33 7.00
N LEU A 18 2.73 1.02 7.10
CA LEU A 18 2.52 0.25 8.33
C LEU A 18 3.49 0.66 9.45
N GLU A 19 4.73 1.03 9.11
CA GLU A 19 5.70 1.57 10.06
C GLU A 19 5.23 2.91 10.63
N ARG A 20 4.80 3.84 9.77
CA ARG A 20 4.20 5.13 10.20
C ARG A 20 2.98 4.96 11.09
N LEU A 21 2.12 3.99 10.80
CA LEU A 21 0.99 3.67 11.66
C LEU A 21 1.45 3.24 13.06
N GLY A 22 2.62 2.62 13.18
CA GLY A 22 3.25 2.29 14.47
C GLY A 22 3.72 3.50 15.27
N ASP A 23 3.89 4.67 14.65
CA ASP A 23 4.19 5.91 15.36
C ASP A 23 2.95 6.52 16.02
N ALA A 24 1.76 6.25 15.49
CA ALA A 24 0.48 6.67 16.08
C ALA A 24 0.29 6.12 17.51
N ASP A 25 0.81 4.93 17.79
CA ASP A 25 0.78 4.28 19.11
C ASP A 25 1.47 5.09 20.22
N ARG A 26 2.33 6.05 19.84
CA ARG A 26 3.10 6.90 20.75
C ARG A 26 2.58 8.35 20.78
N LEU A 27 1.64 8.71 19.91
CA LEU A 27 1.06 10.05 19.85
C LEU A 27 -0.06 10.22 20.89
N THR A 28 -0.30 11.46 21.29
CA THR A 28 -1.49 11.83 22.07
C THR A 28 -2.74 11.81 21.17
N THR A 29 -3.92 11.63 21.76
CA THR A 29 -5.19 11.45 21.02
C THR A 29 -5.51 12.59 20.06
N ASP A 30 -5.06 13.82 20.35
CA ASP A 30 -5.20 14.98 19.46
C ASP A 30 -4.41 14.84 18.13
N GLY A 31 -3.35 14.03 18.11
CA GLY A 31 -2.55 13.74 16.91
C GLY A 31 -2.99 12.49 16.14
N HIS A 32 -3.90 11.68 16.69
CA HIS A 32 -4.26 10.38 16.10
C HIS A 32 -5.02 10.52 14.79
N LEU A 33 -5.95 11.48 14.71
CA LEU A 33 -6.79 11.66 13.54
C LEU A 33 -5.97 12.02 12.30
N GLN A 34 -5.03 12.96 12.43
CA GLN A 34 -4.19 13.39 11.33
C GLN A 34 -3.31 12.24 10.81
N VAL A 35 -2.77 11.42 11.71
CA VAL A 35 -1.99 10.23 11.31
C VAL A 35 -2.87 9.16 10.67
N TYR A 36 -4.09 8.94 11.16
CA TYR A 36 -5.02 7.98 10.57
C TYR A 36 -5.39 8.33 9.13
N GLU A 37 -5.66 9.62 8.87
CA GLU A 37 -6.01 10.13 7.54
C GLU A 37 -4.83 10.07 6.57
N ASP A 38 -3.64 10.44 7.02
CA ASP A 38 -2.44 10.38 6.19
C ASP A 38 -2.06 8.93 5.83
N VAL A 39 -2.14 8.01 6.79
CA VAL A 39 -1.92 6.57 6.54
C VAL A 39 -3.00 6.01 5.62
N HIS A 40 -4.27 6.38 5.80
CA HIS A 40 -5.35 5.93 4.92
C HIS A 40 -5.14 6.37 3.47
N ARG A 41 -4.67 7.60 3.26
CA ARG A 41 -4.38 8.13 1.93
C ARG A 41 -3.21 7.38 1.29
N GLU A 42 -2.10 7.21 2.01
CA GLU A 42 -0.93 6.50 1.49
C GLU A 42 -1.23 5.04 1.13
N LEU A 43 -1.99 4.33 1.97
CA LEU A 43 -2.38 2.96 1.69
C LEU A 43 -3.30 2.86 0.46
N ARG A 44 -4.24 3.80 0.31
CA ARG A 44 -5.14 3.85 -0.86
C ARG A 44 -4.37 4.09 -2.16
N ASP A 45 -3.38 4.98 -2.12
CA ASP A 45 -2.55 5.29 -3.29
C ASP A 45 -1.69 4.08 -3.69
N ALA A 46 -1.08 3.39 -2.71
CA ALA A 46 -0.32 2.17 -2.96
C ALA A 46 -1.19 1.06 -3.58
N LEU A 47 -2.39 0.83 -3.06
CA LEU A 47 -3.32 -0.16 -3.60
C LEU A 47 -3.80 0.20 -5.00
N THR A 48 -4.04 1.48 -5.27
CA THR A 48 -4.40 1.97 -6.62
C THR A 48 -3.25 1.77 -7.61
N ALA A 49 -2.01 2.00 -7.18
CA ALA A 49 -0.83 1.75 -8.00
C ALA A 49 -0.63 0.26 -8.34
N LEU A 50 -1.01 -0.63 -7.43
CA LEU A 50 -1.02 -2.07 -7.67
C LEU A 50 -2.11 -2.49 -8.67
N ASP A 51 -3.30 -1.91 -8.55
CA ASP A 51 -4.43 -2.22 -9.45
C ASP A 51 -4.21 -1.70 -10.88
N THR A 52 -3.50 -0.59 -11.02
CA THR A 52 -3.20 0.04 -12.31
C THR A 52 -2.02 -0.60 -13.05
N ARG A 53 -1.32 -1.57 -12.45
CA ARG A 53 -0.20 -2.27 -13.10
C ARG A 53 -0.73 -3.04 -14.33
N PRO A 54 -0.30 -2.70 -15.57
CA PRO A 54 -0.74 -3.42 -16.75
C PRO A 54 -0.37 -4.90 -16.62
N GLY A 55 -1.35 -5.79 -16.71
CA GLY A 55 -1.08 -7.21 -16.83
C GLY A 55 -0.15 -7.48 -18.03
N PRO A 56 0.70 -8.52 -17.98
CA PRO A 56 1.62 -8.82 -19.07
C PRO A 56 0.86 -8.85 -20.40
N LEU A 57 1.36 -8.08 -21.38
CA LEU A 57 0.78 -8.03 -22.72
C LEU A 57 0.64 -9.47 -23.23
N ALA A 58 -0.59 -9.94 -23.40
CA ALA A 58 -0.84 -11.27 -23.93
C ALA A 58 -0.13 -11.42 -25.29
N PRO A 59 0.54 -12.55 -25.55
CA PRO A 59 1.24 -12.76 -26.81
C PRO A 59 0.27 -12.60 -27.98
N ARG A 60 0.61 -11.72 -28.92
CA ARG A 60 -0.19 -11.49 -30.13
C ARG A 60 -0.21 -12.80 -30.95
N PRO A 61 -1.38 -13.32 -31.35
CA PRO A 61 -1.43 -14.51 -32.19
C PRO A 61 -0.72 -14.25 -33.53
N PRO A 62 0.02 -15.23 -34.08
CA PRO A 62 0.73 -15.06 -35.35
C PRO A 62 -0.28 -14.84 -36.49
N TYR A 63 -0.08 -13.77 -37.24
CA TYR A 63 -0.84 -13.50 -38.46
C TYR A 63 -0.59 -14.59 -39.50
N LYS A 64 -1.66 -15.22 -39.99
CA LYS A 64 -1.61 -16.14 -41.13
C LYS A 64 -2.16 -15.41 -42.37
N PRO A 65 -1.32 -15.09 -43.37
CA PRO A 65 -1.81 -14.65 -44.68
C PRO A 65 -2.42 -15.85 -45.44
N SER A 66 -3.53 -15.60 -46.14
CA SER A 66 -4.20 -16.53 -47.06
C SER A 66 -3.59 -16.53 -48.45
#